data_AF-A0A6I9Q2P8-F1
#
_entry.id   AF-A0A6I9Q2P8-F1
#
_cell.length_a   1.000
_cell.length_b   1.000
_cell.length_c   1.000
_cell.angle_alpha   90.00
_cell.angle_beta   90.00
_cell.angle_gamma   90.00
#
_symmetry.space_group_name_H-M   'P 1'
#
loop_
_entity.id
_entity.type
_entity.pdbx_description
1 polymer ?
#
loop_
_entity_poly.entity_id
_entity_poly.type
_entity_poly.pdbx_seq_one_letter_code
_entity_poly.pdbx_strand_id
1 'polypeptide(L)'
;MFKVGEDLRQDMLALQMIRIMDRIWLQEGLDLRIVNFKCISTGKDKGMVELVPSSDTLRKIQVEYGVTGSFKDKPLAEWLRKYNPAEDEYEKASENFIYSCAGCCVATYVLGICDRHNDNIMLRSTGHMFHIDFGKFLGHAQMFGSFKRDRAPFVLTSDMAYVINGGERPTSRFQLFVDLCCQAYNLIRKHSGLFLNLLSLMTSSGLPELTGSQDLKYVFDALQPHNTDAEATIFFTRLIESSLGSVATKFNFFIHNLAQLRFSGLPANDEPILSFSPKTYTMKQEGRILHASIFSFQKRYNPDKHYTYVVRILREGQTEPNFLFRTFDEFQELHNKLTILFPLWKLPRWLQAFLYTKIGRARTYPNGQTIVCV
;
A
#
# COMPACT_ATOMS: atom_id res chain seq x y z
N MET A 1 -8.35 22.57 -17.49
CA MET A 1 -8.17 22.26 -18.92
C MET A 1 -9.54 22.07 -19.56
N PHE A 2 -9.80 22.68 -20.71
CA PHE A 2 -11.00 22.42 -21.51
C PHE A 2 -10.64 21.42 -22.62
N LYS A 3 -11.36 20.31 -22.73
CA LYS A 3 -11.15 19.27 -23.75
C LYS A 3 -12.33 19.26 -24.72
N VAL A 4 -12.03 19.07 -26.01
CA VAL A 4 -12.99 18.96 -27.11
C VAL A 4 -12.59 17.77 -27.98
N GLY A 5 -13.56 16.99 -28.43
CA GLY A 5 -13.37 15.78 -29.24
C GLY A 5 -13.33 14.47 -28.44
N GLU A 6 -13.56 14.51 -27.12
CA GLU A 6 -13.51 13.35 -26.23
C GLU A 6 -14.72 13.28 -25.30
N ASP A 7 -15.25 12.09 -25.09
CA ASP A 7 -16.37 11.84 -24.18
C ASP A 7 -15.91 11.66 -22.73
N LEU A 8 -15.93 12.77 -21.97
CA LEU A 8 -15.51 12.78 -20.56
C LEU A 8 -16.46 12.05 -19.59
N ARG A 9 -17.59 11.50 -20.06
CA ARG A 9 -18.51 10.73 -19.19
C ARG A 9 -17.82 9.48 -18.61
N GLN A 10 -16.88 8.89 -19.35
CA GLN A 10 -16.08 7.74 -18.91
C GLN A 10 -15.14 8.14 -17.76
N ASP A 11 -14.38 9.22 -17.93
CA ASP A 11 -13.53 9.77 -16.88
C ASP A 11 -14.31 10.14 -15.62
N MET A 12 -15.48 10.75 -15.78
CA MET A 12 -16.36 11.08 -14.66
C MET A 12 -16.75 9.84 -13.87
N LEU A 13 -17.18 8.77 -14.55
CA LEU A 13 -17.58 7.53 -13.90
C LEU A 13 -16.40 6.88 -13.19
N ALA A 14 -15.25 6.72 -13.86
CA ALA A 14 -14.05 6.15 -13.26
C ALA A 14 -13.59 6.93 -12.02
N LEU A 15 -13.50 8.25 -12.11
CA LEU A 15 -13.14 9.13 -10.99
C LEU A 15 -14.15 9.04 -9.84
N GLN A 16 -15.44 8.89 -10.17
CA GLN A 16 -16.47 8.72 -9.15
C GLN A 16 -16.32 7.38 -8.41
N MET A 17 -16.02 6.29 -9.12
CA MET A 17 -15.74 5.01 -8.48
C MET A 17 -14.48 5.08 -7.59
N ILE A 18 -13.41 5.74 -8.07
CA ILE A 18 -12.17 5.95 -7.29
C ILE A 18 -12.44 6.75 -6.02
N ARG A 19 -13.24 7.83 -6.08
CA ARG A 19 -13.65 8.60 -4.89
C ARG A 19 -14.43 7.77 -3.88
N ILE A 20 -15.23 6.82 -4.35
CA ILE A 20 -15.97 5.90 -3.47
C ILE A 20 -15.00 4.91 -2.81
N MET A 21 -14.03 4.36 -3.57
CA MET A 21 -12.95 3.53 -3.01
C MET A 21 -12.18 4.28 -1.92
N ASP A 22 -11.77 5.52 -2.20
CA ASP A 22 -11.05 6.38 -1.27
C ASP A 22 -11.84 6.63 0.02
N ARG A 23 -13.14 6.91 -0.08
CA ARG A 23 -14.00 7.05 1.09
C ARG A 23 -14.09 5.77 1.92
N ILE A 24 -14.20 4.61 1.29
CA ILE A 24 -14.24 3.31 1.98
C ILE A 24 -12.92 3.07 2.71
N TRP A 25 -11.78 3.29 2.05
CA TRP A 25 -10.46 3.14 2.67
C TRP A 25 -10.30 4.07 3.88
N LEU A 26 -10.65 5.35 3.75
CA LEU A 26 -10.57 6.32 4.84
C LEU A 26 -11.48 5.97 6.02
N GLN A 27 -12.68 5.45 5.77
CA GLN A 27 -13.61 5.01 6.83
C GLN A 27 -13.04 3.86 7.67
N GLU A 28 -12.24 3.00 7.04
CA GLU A 28 -11.57 1.87 7.69
C GLU A 28 -10.19 2.26 8.31
N GLY A 29 -9.82 3.54 8.21
CA GLY A 29 -8.56 4.08 8.72
C GLY A 29 -7.35 3.82 7.82
N LEU A 30 -7.57 3.47 6.55
CA LEU A 30 -6.54 3.30 5.54
C LEU A 30 -6.49 4.53 4.63
N ASP A 31 -5.61 5.49 4.94
CA ASP A 31 -5.38 6.65 4.06
C ASP A 31 -4.34 6.32 2.99
N LEU A 32 -4.81 5.95 1.78
CA LEU A 32 -3.96 5.66 0.62
C LEU A 32 -3.50 6.93 -0.12
N ARG A 33 -3.70 8.13 0.43
CA ARG A 33 -3.21 9.40 -0.14
C ARG A 33 -3.69 9.59 -1.60
N ILE A 34 -4.93 9.21 -1.93
CA ILE A 34 -5.48 9.31 -3.29
C ILE A 34 -5.63 10.78 -3.70
N VAL A 35 -5.14 11.12 -4.91
CA VAL A 35 -5.37 12.44 -5.49
C VAL A 35 -6.72 12.47 -6.20
N ASN A 36 -7.72 13.06 -5.54
CA ASN A 36 -9.02 13.30 -6.13
C ASN A 36 -9.01 14.63 -6.90
N PHE A 37 -9.27 14.58 -8.21
CA PHE A 37 -9.45 15.75 -9.05
C PHE A 37 -10.80 15.71 -9.79
N LYS A 38 -11.25 16.85 -10.29
CA LYS A 38 -12.56 17.00 -10.97
C LYS A 38 -12.44 16.80 -12.47
N CYS A 39 -13.38 16.03 -13.00
CA CYS A 39 -13.68 15.95 -14.42
C CYS A 39 -15.19 16.13 -14.57
N ILE A 40 -15.61 16.96 -15.53
CA ILE A 40 -17.03 17.25 -15.78
C ILE A 40 -17.24 17.34 -17.30
N SER A 41 -18.08 16.48 -17.84
CA SER A 41 -18.65 16.62 -19.17
C SER A 41 -19.63 17.79 -19.18
N THR A 42 -19.46 18.72 -20.11
CA THR A 42 -20.32 19.89 -20.27
C THR A 42 -21.19 19.80 -21.54
N GLY A 43 -21.14 18.66 -22.23
CA GLY A 43 -21.88 18.39 -23.45
C GLY A 43 -21.26 17.22 -24.22
N LYS A 44 -21.82 16.92 -25.40
CA LYS A 44 -21.28 15.87 -26.28
C LYS A 44 -19.83 16.17 -26.66
N ASP A 45 -18.96 15.20 -26.42
CA ASP A 45 -17.53 15.20 -26.74
C ASP A 45 -16.77 16.46 -26.25
N LYS A 46 -17.20 17.04 -25.13
CA LYS A 46 -16.53 18.19 -24.53
C LYS A 46 -16.72 18.29 -23.02
N GLY A 47 -15.73 18.88 -22.35
CA GLY A 47 -15.84 19.21 -20.93
C GLY A 47 -14.57 19.75 -20.32
N MET A 48 -14.50 19.70 -19.00
CA MET A 48 -13.44 20.32 -18.21
C MET A 48 -12.78 19.31 -17.27
N VAL A 49 -11.45 19.36 -17.22
CA VAL A 49 -10.63 18.58 -16.29
C VAL A 49 -9.83 19.54 -15.42
N GLU A 50 -9.86 19.31 -14.11
CA GLU A 50 -9.06 20.04 -13.13
C GLU A 50 -7.57 19.76 -13.36
N LEU A 51 -6.77 20.83 -13.32
CA LEU A 51 -5.32 20.72 -13.37
C LEU A 51 -4.80 20.52 -11.96
N VAL A 52 -4.13 19.41 -11.72
CA VAL A 52 -3.42 19.16 -10.46
C VAL A 52 -2.11 19.96 -10.49
N PRO A 53 -1.88 20.90 -9.56
CA PRO A 53 -0.67 21.71 -9.57
C PRO A 53 0.56 20.90 -9.12
N SER A 54 1.73 21.36 -9.58
CA SER A 54 3.03 20.82 -9.20
C SER A 54 3.17 19.31 -9.45
N SER A 55 2.67 18.87 -10.60
CA SER A 55 2.76 17.48 -11.06
C SER A 55 3.26 17.38 -12.50
N ASP A 56 4.01 16.32 -12.78
CA ASP A 56 4.49 15.96 -14.11
C ASP A 56 4.07 14.53 -14.45
N THR A 57 3.92 14.23 -15.74
CA THR A 57 3.73 12.83 -16.19
C THR A 57 5.02 12.05 -15.97
N LEU A 58 4.92 10.76 -15.67
CA LEU A 58 6.12 9.93 -15.49
C LEU A 58 6.98 9.91 -16.75
N ARG A 59 6.35 9.96 -17.94
CA ARG A 59 7.07 10.07 -19.21
C ARG A 59 7.92 11.34 -19.27
N LYS A 60 7.36 12.48 -18.88
CA LYS A 60 8.10 13.75 -18.86
C LYS A 60 9.30 13.65 -17.91
N ILE A 61 9.09 13.13 -16.71
CA ILE A 61 10.15 12.93 -15.71
C ILE A 61 11.26 12.02 -16.27
N GLN A 62 10.90 10.88 -16.84
CA GLN A 62 11.87 9.93 -17.37
C GLN A 62 12.71 10.51 -18.53
N VAL A 63 12.09 11.28 -19.43
CA VAL A 63 12.77 11.87 -20.59
C VAL A 63 13.76 12.96 -20.18
N GLU A 64 13.57 13.65 -19.06
CA GLU A 64 14.56 14.60 -18.50
C GLU A 64 15.93 13.95 -18.25
N TYR A 65 15.98 12.61 -18.06
CA TYR A 65 17.19 11.84 -17.82
C TYR A 65 17.72 11.09 -19.07
N GLY A 66 17.28 11.53 -20.25
CA GLY A 66 17.68 11.05 -21.57
C GLY A 66 16.66 10.13 -22.24
N VAL A 67 16.85 9.84 -23.54
CA VAL A 67 15.94 8.99 -24.35
C VAL A 67 15.78 7.58 -23.77
N THR A 68 16.77 7.07 -23.03
CA THR A 68 16.74 5.78 -22.33
C THR A 68 16.33 5.88 -20.86
N GLY A 69 15.89 7.05 -20.39
CA GLY A 69 15.55 7.29 -18.99
C GLY A 69 14.44 6.39 -18.45
N SER A 70 13.49 5.96 -19.30
CA SER A 70 12.45 4.98 -18.93
C SER A 70 12.99 3.59 -18.58
N PHE A 71 14.25 3.30 -18.87
CA PHE A 71 14.94 2.05 -18.53
C PHE A 71 15.92 2.21 -17.35
N LYS A 72 16.00 3.41 -16.77
CA LYS A 72 16.81 3.67 -15.58
C LYS A 72 15.92 3.57 -14.34
N ASP A 73 16.46 3.00 -13.26
CA ASP A 73 15.70 2.79 -12.03
C ASP A 73 15.57 4.07 -11.18
N LYS A 74 16.38 5.10 -11.44
CA LYS A 74 16.53 6.30 -10.60
C LYS A 74 15.71 7.56 -10.95
N PRO A 75 15.16 7.77 -12.17
CA PRO A 75 14.57 9.06 -12.55
C PRO A 75 13.50 9.58 -11.59
N LEU A 76 12.60 8.72 -11.12
CA LEU A 76 11.54 9.13 -10.20
C LEU A 76 12.09 9.52 -8.82
N ALA A 77 13.04 8.73 -8.29
CA ALA A 77 13.68 9.03 -7.02
C ALA A 77 14.49 10.34 -7.08
N GLU A 78 15.23 10.57 -8.16
CA GLU A 78 15.99 11.80 -8.37
C GLU A 78 15.08 13.03 -8.54
N TRP A 79 13.95 12.88 -9.26
CA TRP A 79 12.94 13.93 -9.38
C TRP A 79 12.30 14.25 -8.03
N LEU A 80 11.94 13.24 -7.23
CA LEU A 80 11.43 13.47 -5.87
C LEU A 80 12.48 14.16 -4.99
N ARG A 81 13.74 13.74 -5.08
CA ARG A 81 14.85 14.34 -4.31
C ARG A 81 15.10 15.80 -4.70
N LYS A 82 14.92 16.16 -5.97
CA LYS A 82 15.03 17.55 -6.46
C LYS A 82 14.03 18.49 -5.78
N TYR A 83 12.80 18.03 -5.53
CA TYR A 83 11.76 18.84 -4.89
C TYR A 83 11.71 18.70 -3.36
N ASN A 84 12.37 17.69 -2.80
CA ASN A 84 12.39 17.39 -1.38
C ASN A 84 13.86 17.16 -0.95
N PRO A 85 14.67 18.23 -0.82
CA PRO A 85 16.11 18.11 -0.61
C PRO A 85 16.46 17.65 0.81
N ALA A 86 15.64 17.99 1.81
CA ALA A 86 15.83 17.52 3.17
C ALA A 86 15.40 16.05 3.30
N GLU A 87 16.12 15.27 4.12
CA GLU A 87 15.85 13.83 4.25
C GLU A 87 14.44 13.52 4.78
N ASP A 88 13.93 14.33 5.71
CA ASP A 88 12.59 14.17 6.26
C ASP A 88 11.49 14.49 5.23
N GLU A 89 11.72 15.49 4.38
CA GLU A 89 10.82 15.82 3.26
C GLU A 89 10.84 14.70 2.20
N TYR A 90 12.03 14.20 1.84
CA TYR A 90 12.16 13.12 0.88
C TYR A 90 11.50 11.83 1.39
N GLU A 91 11.70 11.51 2.66
CA GLU A 91 11.09 10.36 3.31
C GLU A 91 9.57 10.46 3.27
N LYS A 92 9.01 11.63 3.59
CA LYS A 92 7.57 11.89 3.52
C LYS A 92 7.04 11.78 2.08
N ALA A 93 7.78 12.27 1.09
CA ALA A 93 7.40 12.17 -0.31
C ALA A 93 7.44 10.71 -0.81
N SER A 94 8.47 9.95 -0.40
CA SER A 94 8.56 8.52 -0.68
C SER A 94 7.41 7.73 -0.03
N GLU A 95 7.04 8.07 1.20
CA GLU A 95 5.87 7.50 1.87
C GLU A 95 4.57 7.83 1.10
N ASN A 96 4.35 9.10 0.74
CA ASN A 96 3.20 9.49 -0.10
C ASN A 96 3.14 8.66 -1.39
N PHE A 97 4.30 8.41 -2.01
CA PHE A 97 4.40 7.59 -3.22
C PHE A 97 3.96 6.16 -2.97
N ILE A 98 4.46 5.50 -1.93
CA ILE A 98 4.11 4.12 -1.60
C ILE A 98 2.59 3.96 -1.41
N TYR A 99 1.97 4.85 -0.63
CA TYR A 99 0.55 4.78 -0.32
C TYR A 99 -0.34 5.05 -1.54
N SER A 100 -0.04 6.14 -2.27
CA SER A 100 -0.80 6.52 -3.46
C SER A 100 -0.61 5.54 -4.62
N CYS A 101 0.59 4.97 -4.76
CA CYS A 101 0.86 3.90 -5.71
C CYS A 101 0.02 2.66 -5.39
N ALA A 102 0.00 2.20 -4.12
CA ALA A 102 -0.79 1.05 -3.71
C ALA A 102 -2.29 1.22 -4.02
N GLY A 103 -2.86 2.39 -3.67
CA GLY A 103 -4.25 2.70 -3.97
C GLY A 103 -4.57 2.77 -5.47
N CYS A 104 -3.67 3.36 -6.27
CA CYS A 104 -3.82 3.38 -7.72
C CYS A 104 -3.72 1.99 -8.36
N CYS A 105 -2.81 1.13 -7.91
CA CYS A 105 -2.70 -0.25 -8.40
C CYS A 105 -4.01 -1.03 -8.17
N VAL A 106 -4.59 -0.93 -6.97
CA VAL A 106 -5.87 -1.59 -6.65
C VAL A 106 -7.02 -1.00 -7.47
N ALA A 107 -7.15 0.33 -7.52
CA ALA A 107 -8.25 0.99 -8.24
C ALA A 107 -8.24 0.68 -9.73
N THR A 108 -7.07 0.75 -10.36
CA THR A 108 -6.91 0.51 -11.80
C THR A 108 -7.13 -0.95 -12.18
N TYR A 109 -6.70 -1.87 -11.33
CA TYR A 109 -6.99 -3.29 -11.50
C TYR A 109 -8.49 -3.58 -11.39
N VAL A 110 -9.13 -3.15 -10.30
CA VAL A 110 -10.56 -3.43 -10.05
C VAL A 110 -11.45 -2.85 -11.15
N LEU A 111 -11.16 -1.63 -11.61
CA LEU A 111 -11.93 -0.96 -12.66
C LEU A 111 -11.52 -1.37 -14.08
N GLY A 112 -10.45 -2.17 -14.23
CA GLY A 112 -9.94 -2.57 -15.54
C GLY A 112 -9.55 -1.39 -16.42
N ILE A 113 -8.95 -0.37 -15.79
CA ILE A 113 -8.50 0.83 -16.50
C ILE A 113 -7.39 0.40 -17.46
N CYS A 114 -7.66 0.56 -18.73
CA CYS A 114 -6.76 0.14 -19.79
C CYS A 114 -5.78 1.26 -20.18
N ASP A 115 -4.86 0.92 -21.09
CA ASP A 115 -3.94 1.87 -21.71
C ASP A 115 -3.10 2.67 -20.70
N ARG A 116 -2.64 1.97 -19.67
CA ARG A 116 -1.74 2.54 -18.65
C ARG A 116 -0.31 2.52 -19.18
N HIS A 117 0.17 3.71 -19.54
CA HIS A 117 1.55 4.00 -19.88
C HIS A 117 2.00 5.26 -19.16
N ASN A 118 3.30 5.56 -19.20
CA ASN A 118 3.93 6.59 -18.37
C ASN A 118 3.43 8.02 -18.67
N ASP A 119 2.74 8.26 -19.79
CA ASP A 119 2.08 9.55 -20.07
C ASP A 119 0.77 9.73 -19.29
N ASN A 120 0.10 8.63 -18.93
CA ASN A 120 -1.20 8.66 -18.26
C ASN A 120 -1.09 8.44 -16.74
N ILE A 121 0.15 8.50 -16.22
CA ILE A 121 0.46 8.45 -14.79
C ILE A 121 1.22 9.72 -14.47
N MET A 122 0.78 10.41 -13.43
CA MET A 122 1.37 11.66 -12.97
C MET A 122 1.88 11.51 -11.54
N LEU A 123 2.90 12.32 -11.21
CA LEU A 123 3.50 12.39 -9.90
C LEU A 123 3.54 13.85 -9.44
N ARG A 124 3.02 14.12 -8.24
CA ARG A 124 3.16 15.43 -7.58
C ARG A 124 4.52 15.54 -6.91
N SER A 125 5.06 16.76 -6.82
CA SER A 125 6.31 17.08 -6.10
C SER A 125 6.30 16.59 -4.65
N THR A 126 5.13 16.54 -4.03
CA THR A 126 4.89 16.00 -2.68
C THR A 126 4.93 14.46 -2.60
N GLY A 127 5.15 13.75 -3.71
CA GLY A 127 5.22 12.28 -3.74
C GLY A 127 3.92 11.57 -4.12
N HIS A 128 2.80 12.27 -4.24
CA HIS A 128 1.51 11.62 -4.56
C HIS A 128 1.44 11.22 -6.04
N MET A 129 1.37 9.93 -6.31
CA MET A 129 1.15 9.36 -7.63
C MET A 129 -0.36 9.27 -7.93
N PHE A 130 -0.76 9.55 -9.16
CA PHE A 130 -2.15 9.42 -9.58
C PHE A 130 -2.26 9.15 -11.08
N HIS A 131 -3.36 8.51 -11.47
CA HIS A 131 -3.66 8.20 -12.86
C HIS A 131 -4.57 9.29 -13.45
N ILE A 132 -4.41 9.54 -14.74
CA ILE A 132 -5.27 10.42 -15.54
C ILE A 132 -5.74 9.70 -16.79
N ASP A 133 -6.70 10.28 -17.51
CA ASP A 133 -7.20 9.78 -18.79
C ASP A 133 -7.75 8.35 -18.67
N PHE A 134 -9.01 8.25 -18.21
CA PHE A 134 -9.70 7.00 -17.93
C PHE A 134 -10.68 6.59 -19.04
N GLY A 135 -10.55 7.15 -20.24
CA GLY A 135 -11.47 6.93 -21.37
C GLY A 135 -11.58 5.47 -21.87
N LYS A 136 -10.86 4.52 -21.28
CA LYS A 136 -11.00 3.08 -21.56
C LYS A 136 -10.91 2.29 -20.26
N PHE A 137 -12.03 1.75 -19.80
CA PHE A 137 -12.12 0.97 -18.55
C PHE A 137 -12.97 -0.31 -18.75
N LEU A 138 -13.12 -1.14 -17.72
CA LEU A 138 -13.77 -2.46 -17.74
C LEU A 138 -13.13 -3.49 -18.69
N GLY A 139 -11.84 -3.35 -19.00
CA GLY A 139 -11.10 -4.35 -19.78
C GLY A 139 -11.43 -4.37 -21.29
N HIS A 140 -12.27 -3.47 -21.81
CA HIS A 140 -12.64 -3.44 -23.24
C HIS A 140 -11.44 -3.34 -24.18
N ALA A 141 -10.39 -2.61 -23.78
CA ALA A 141 -9.19 -2.46 -24.61
C ALA A 141 -8.14 -3.58 -24.38
N GLN A 142 -8.40 -4.55 -23.50
CA GLN A 142 -7.54 -5.74 -23.34
C GLN A 142 -7.81 -6.81 -24.41
N MET A 143 -8.86 -6.65 -25.21
CA MET A 143 -9.24 -7.58 -26.28
C MET A 143 -8.87 -7.00 -27.65
N PHE A 144 -8.02 -7.70 -28.41
CA PHE A 144 -7.87 -7.46 -29.85
C PHE A 144 -8.50 -8.64 -30.59
N GLY A 145 -9.75 -8.48 -31.05
CA GLY A 145 -10.58 -9.62 -31.45
C GLY A 145 -10.94 -10.51 -30.25
N SER A 146 -10.75 -11.82 -30.37
CA SER A 146 -11.03 -12.80 -29.29
C SER A 146 -9.84 -13.08 -28.36
N PHE A 147 -8.69 -12.45 -28.57
CA PHE A 147 -7.46 -12.73 -27.82
C PHE A 147 -7.20 -11.64 -26.77
N LYS A 148 -6.99 -12.07 -25.52
CA LYS A 148 -6.44 -11.21 -24.46
C LYS A 148 -5.02 -10.84 -24.82
N ARG A 149 -4.73 -9.55 -24.92
CA ARG A 149 -3.36 -9.06 -25.07
C ARG A 149 -2.60 -9.35 -23.78
N ASP A 150 -1.49 -10.08 -23.86
CA ASP A 150 -0.60 -10.36 -22.72
C ASP A 150 -0.07 -9.02 -22.18
N ARG A 151 -0.69 -8.53 -21.11
CA ARG A 151 -0.33 -7.27 -20.45
C ARG A 151 -0.33 -7.50 -18.94
N ALA A 152 0.62 -6.85 -18.28
CA ALA A 152 0.70 -6.80 -16.83
C ALA A 152 -0.66 -6.38 -16.22
N PRO A 153 -1.10 -6.99 -15.11
CA PRO A 153 -2.36 -6.66 -14.44
C PRO A 153 -2.52 -5.16 -14.11
N PHE A 154 -1.43 -4.50 -13.74
CA PHE A 154 -1.34 -3.05 -13.60
C PHE A 154 0.11 -2.60 -13.85
N VAL A 155 0.33 -1.28 -13.95
CA VAL A 155 1.67 -0.72 -14.18
C VAL A 155 2.41 -0.64 -12.85
N LEU A 156 3.54 -1.35 -12.77
CA LEU A 156 4.52 -1.24 -11.69
C LEU A 156 5.92 -1.31 -12.30
N THR A 157 6.46 -0.15 -12.70
CA THR A 157 7.74 -0.06 -13.41
C THR A 157 8.95 -0.15 -12.46
N SER A 158 10.14 -0.36 -13.01
CA SER A 158 11.36 -0.57 -12.20
C SER A 158 11.75 0.67 -11.39
N ASP A 159 11.52 1.87 -11.92
CA ASP A 159 11.72 3.14 -11.23
C ASP A 159 10.69 3.37 -10.11
N MET A 160 9.44 2.92 -10.25
CA MET A 160 8.46 2.89 -9.15
C MET A 160 8.94 1.96 -8.04
N ALA A 161 9.39 0.74 -8.40
CA ALA A 161 9.91 -0.22 -7.43
C ALA A 161 11.15 0.33 -6.70
N TYR A 162 12.02 1.06 -7.39
CA TYR A 162 13.18 1.72 -6.79
C TYR A 162 12.77 2.75 -5.72
N VAL A 163 11.77 3.61 -6.02
CA VAL A 163 11.23 4.58 -5.04
C VAL A 163 10.64 3.85 -3.83
N ILE A 164 9.81 2.83 -4.07
CA ILE A 164 9.19 2.04 -2.99
C ILE A 164 10.25 1.45 -2.07
N ASN A 165 11.32 0.88 -2.62
CA ASN A 165 12.39 0.29 -1.81
C ASN A 165 13.26 1.31 -1.08
N GLY A 166 13.36 2.53 -1.63
CA GLY A 166 14.44 3.46 -1.33
C GLY A 166 15.80 3.00 -1.90
N GLY A 167 15.79 2.24 -3.00
CA GLY A 167 17.00 1.69 -3.61
C GLY A 167 16.76 0.48 -4.53
N GLU A 168 17.85 -0.16 -4.98
CA GLU A 168 17.78 -1.28 -5.95
C GLU A 168 17.30 -2.59 -5.33
N ARG A 169 17.50 -2.76 -4.02
CA ARG A 169 17.21 -4.00 -3.30
C ARG A 169 15.85 -3.91 -2.60
N PRO A 170 15.07 -5.00 -2.56
CA PRO A 170 13.86 -5.07 -1.75
C PRO A 170 14.14 -4.73 -0.28
N THR A 171 13.28 -3.92 0.31
CA THR A 171 13.33 -3.55 1.74
C THR A 171 11.97 -3.79 2.42
N SER A 172 11.89 -3.57 3.73
CA SER A 172 10.60 -3.59 4.47
C SER A 172 9.57 -2.60 3.92
N ARG A 173 9.98 -1.60 3.12
CA ARG A 173 9.04 -0.71 2.43
C ARG A 173 8.27 -1.40 1.31
N PHE A 174 8.90 -2.35 0.61
CA PHE A 174 8.19 -3.16 -0.38
C PHE A 174 7.15 -4.05 0.29
N GLN A 175 7.48 -4.56 1.49
CA GLN A 175 6.54 -5.29 2.32
C GLN A 175 5.32 -4.43 2.65
N LEU A 176 5.55 -3.20 3.11
CA LEU A 176 4.49 -2.22 3.37
C LEU A 176 3.64 -1.97 2.12
N PHE A 177 4.25 -1.79 0.95
CA PHE A 177 3.52 -1.62 -0.33
C PHE A 177 2.59 -2.80 -0.62
N VAL A 178 3.08 -4.03 -0.52
CA VAL A 178 2.24 -5.23 -0.72
C VAL A 178 1.14 -5.32 0.33
N ASP A 179 1.46 -4.96 1.59
CA ASP A 179 0.50 -4.95 2.68
C ASP A 179 -0.64 -3.98 2.43
N LEU A 180 -0.34 -2.76 1.99
CA LEU A 180 -1.30 -1.73 1.64
C LEU A 180 -2.17 -2.18 0.47
N CYS A 181 -1.57 -2.72 -0.60
CA CYS A 181 -2.29 -3.27 -1.75
C CYS A 181 -3.30 -4.35 -1.34
N CYS A 182 -2.89 -5.35 -0.55
CA CYS A 182 -3.78 -6.43 -0.14
C CYS A 182 -4.89 -5.96 0.83
N GLN A 183 -4.57 -5.04 1.75
CA GLN A 183 -5.57 -4.46 2.65
C GLN A 183 -6.60 -3.66 1.86
N ALA A 184 -6.13 -2.75 0.99
CA ALA A 184 -6.98 -1.94 0.13
C ALA A 184 -7.89 -2.79 -0.77
N TYR A 185 -7.33 -3.82 -1.41
CA TYR A 185 -8.09 -4.75 -2.25
C TYR A 185 -9.17 -5.50 -1.47
N ASN A 186 -8.83 -6.04 -0.29
CA ASN A 186 -9.81 -6.74 0.55
C ASN A 186 -10.96 -5.84 1.00
N LEU A 187 -10.67 -4.58 1.36
CA LEU A 187 -11.71 -3.61 1.73
C LEU A 187 -12.67 -3.35 0.56
N ILE A 188 -12.16 -3.15 -0.65
CA ILE A 188 -13.02 -2.91 -1.82
C ILE A 188 -13.80 -4.17 -2.21
N ARG A 189 -13.17 -5.35 -2.17
CA ARG A 189 -13.82 -6.65 -2.43
C ARG A 189 -15.03 -6.89 -1.54
N LYS A 190 -14.92 -6.61 -0.24
CA LYS A 190 -16.03 -6.74 0.71
C LYS A 190 -17.23 -5.83 0.37
N HIS A 191 -16.99 -4.77 -0.39
CA HIS A 191 -18.01 -3.84 -0.89
C HIS A 191 -18.43 -4.12 -2.34
N SER A 192 -18.11 -5.29 -2.91
CA SER A 192 -18.38 -5.63 -4.31
C SER A 192 -19.82 -5.36 -4.77
N GLY A 193 -20.83 -5.68 -3.95
CA GLY A 193 -22.24 -5.40 -4.26
C GLY A 193 -22.52 -3.91 -4.52
N LEU A 194 -21.87 -3.00 -3.78
CA LEU A 194 -22.00 -1.56 -4.00
C LEU A 194 -21.46 -1.17 -5.38
N PHE A 195 -20.25 -1.61 -5.72
CA PHE A 195 -19.61 -1.28 -7.00
C PHE A 195 -20.42 -1.81 -8.18
N LEU A 196 -20.88 -3.07 -8.10
CA LEU A 196 -21.69 -3.70 -9.15
C LEU A 196 -23.04 -3.01 -9.32
N ASN A 197 -23.71 -2.62 -8.24
CA ASN A 197 -24.99 -1.91 -8.31
C ASN A 197 -24.83 -0.51 -8.93
N LEU A 198 -23.80 0.24 -8.53
CA LEU A 198 -23.53 1.57 -9.09
C LEU A 198 -23.22 1.51 -10.59
N LEU A 199 -22.41 0.55 -11.02
CA LEU A 199 -22.12 0.34 -12.44
C LEU A 199 -23.35 -0.17 -13.20
N SER A 200 -24.16 -1.04 -12.59
CA SER A 200 -25.41 -1.51 -13.21
C SER A 200 -26.38 -0.37 -13.51
N LEU A 201 -26.52 0.60 -12.60
CA LEU A 201 -27.34 1.80 -12.83
C LEU A 201 -26.84 2.64 -14.01
N MET A 202 -25.56 2.55 -14.36
CA MET A 202 -24.95 3.32 -15.45
C MET A 202 -25.07 2.64 -16.82
N THR A 203 -25.59 1.42 -16.91
CA THR A 203 -25.75 0.69 -18.19
C THR A 203 -26.65 1.40 -19.20
N SER A 204 -27.61 2.21 -18.73
CA SER A 204 -28.51 3.00 -19.59
C SER A 204 -27.93 4.37 -19.97
N SER A 205 -26.68 4.68 -19.60
CA SER A 205 -26.07 6.01 -19.84
C SER A 205 -25.60 6.24 -21.29
N GLY A 206 -25.60 5.19 -22.12
CA GLY A 206 -25.07 5.25 -23.49
C GLY A 206 -23.54 5.36 -23.54
N LEU A 207 -22.85 4.85 -22.51
CA LEU A 207 -21.39 4.64 -22.53
C LEU A 207 -21.07 3.36 -23.32
N PRO A 208 -20.16 3.41 -24.31
CA PRO A 208 -19.87 2.24 -25.16
C PRO A 208 -19.19 1.08 -24.42
N GLU A 209 -18.52 1.35 -23.31
CA GLU A 209 -17.84 0.36 -22.45
C GLU A 209 -18.75 -0.19 -21.35
N LEU A 210 -20.00 0.29 -21.24
CA LEU A 210 -20.91 -0.15 -20.19
C LEU A 210 -22.32 -0.25 -20.75
N THR A 211 -22.54 -1.35 -21.46
CA THR A 211 -23.74 -1.63 -22.25
C THR A 211 -24.62 -2.72 -21.63
N GLY A 212 -24.04 -3.60 -20.80
CA GLY A 212 -24.80 -4.68 -20.19
C GLY A 212 -24.06 -5.46 -19.11
N SER A 213 -24.66 -6.58 -18.70
CA SER A 213 -24.17 -7.44 -17.62
C SER A 213 -22.81 -8.09 -17.92
N GLN A 214 -22.46 -8.25 -19.21
CA GLN A 214 -21.17 -8.78 -19.62
C GLN A 214 -20.01 -7.85 -19.23
N ASP A 215 -20.21 -6.54 -19.28
CA ASP A 215 -19.20 -5.54 -18.92
C ASP A 215 -19.00 -5.49 -17.39
N LEU A 216 -20.07 -5.77 -16.63
CA LEU A 216 -20.00 -5.92 -15.17
C LEU A 216 -19.25 -7.18 -14.74
N LYS A 217 -19.22 -8.21 -15.59
CA LYS A 217 -18.52 -9.47 -15.31
C LYS A 217 -17.04 -9.24 -15.05
N TYR A 218 -16.41 -8.30 -15.75
CA TYR A 218 -15.02 -7.94 -15.50
C TYR A 218 -14.81 -7.54 -14.04
N VAL A 219 -15.62 -6.62 -13.52
CA VAL A 219 -15.48 -6.09 -12.15
C VAL A 219 -15.79 -7.18 -11.13
N PHE A 220 -16.79 -8.01 -11.40
CA PHE A 220 -17.10 -9.17 -10.57
C PHE A 220 -15.90 -10.15 -10.49
N ASP A 221 -15.33 -10.51 -11.64
CA ASP A 221 -14.17 -11.38 -11.73
C ASP A 221 -12.93 -10.72 -11.11
N ALA A 222 -12.73 -9.41 -11.27
CA ALA A 222 -11.61 -8.69 -10.69
C ALA A 222 -11.71 -8.59 -9.16
N LEU A 223 -12.92 -8.51 -8.60
CA LEU A 223 -13.13 -8.40 -7.16
C LEU A 223 -13.08 -9.76 -6.44
N GLN A 224 -13.34 -10.88 -7.12
CA GLN A 224 -13.33 -12.21 -6.51
C GLN A 224 -14.17 -12.28 -5.20
N PRO A 225 -15.47 -11.90 -5.22
CA PRO A 225 -16.25 -11.67 -4.00
C PRO A 225 -16.40 -12.89 -3.09
N HIS A 226 -16.26 -14.10 -3.66
CA HIS A 226 -16.39 -15.36 -2.94
C HIS A 226 -15.12 -15.79 -2.18
N ASN A 227 -13.98 -15.16 -2.45
CA ASN A 227 -12.73 -15.51 -1.80
C ASN A 227 -12.73 -15.05 -0.34
N THR A 228 -12.02 -15.80 0.50
CA THR A 228 -11.68 -15.37 1.86
C THR A 228 -10.63 -14.24 1.82
N ASP A 229 -10.43 -13.56 2.95
CA ASP A 229 -9.42 -12.51 3.08
C ASP A 229 -8.00 -13.04 2.76
N ALA A 230 -7.71 -14.28 3.15
CA ALA A 230 -6.45 -14.95 2.84
C ALA A 230 -6.32 -15.21 1.34
N GLU A 231 -7.29 -15.87 0.72
CA GLU A 231 -7.24 -16.19 -0.72
C GLU A 231 -7.16 -14.92 -1.58
N ALA A 232 -7.89 -13.87 -1.22
CA ALA A 232 -7.83 -12.56 -1.88
C ALA A 232 -6.45 -11.91 -1.75
N THR A 233 -5.79 -12.08 -0.61
CA THR A 233 -4.41 -11.62 -0.40
C THR A 233 -3.44 -12.43 -1.27
N ILE A 234 -3.59 -13.75 -1.39
CA ILE A 234 -2.76 -14.60 -2.28
C ILE A 234 -2.90 -14.09 -3.70
N PHE A 235 -4.15 -13.94 -4.12
CA PHE A 235 -4.51 -13.51 -5.46
C PHE A 235 -3.84 -12.19 -5.81
N PHE A 236 -4.02 -11.15 -4.98
CA PHE A 236 -3.47 -9.83 -5.28
C PHE A 236 -1.93 -9.79 -5.20
N THR A 237 -1.34 -10.59 -4.31
CA THR A 237 0.12 -10.74 -4.23
C THR A 237 0.69 -11.29 -5.54
N ARG A 238 0.04 -12.31 -6.14
CA ARG A 238 0.43 -12.84 -7.46
C ARG A 238 0.27 -11.84 -8.59
N LEU A 239 -0.71 -10.93 -8.51
CA LEU A 239 -0.85 -9.84 -9.48
C LEU A 239 0.32 -8.85 -9.40
N ILE A 240 0.81 -8.57 -8.19
CA ILE A 240 2.02 -7.75 -7.99
C ILE A 240 3.23 -8.44 -8.63
N GLU A 241 3.45 -9.73 -8.36
CA GLU A 241 4.54 -10.51 -8.96
C GLU A 241 4.47 -10.48 -10.50
N SER A 242 3.29 -10.75 -11.06
CA SER A 242 3.06 -10.73 -12.50
C SER A 242 3.30 -9.35 -13.12
N SER A 243 2.97 -8.28 -12.40
CA SER A 243 3.14 -6.91 -12.90
C SER A 243 4.60 -6.44 -12.92
N LEU A 244 5.48 -7.05 -12.11
CA LEU A 244 6.92 -6.74 -12.11
C LEU A 244 7.67 -7.37 -13.30
N GLY A 245 7.09 -8.35 -14.00
CA GLY A 245 7.68 -8.93 -15.22
C GLY A 245 9.12 -9.42 -15.04
N SER A 246 10.06 -8.96 -15.87
CA SER A 246 11.50 -9.32 -15.76
C SER A 246 12.19 -8.74 -14.52
N VAL A 247 11.58 -7.75 -13.86
CA VAL A 247 12.03 -7.25 -12.56
C VAL A 247 11.63 -8.23 -11.47
N ALA A 248 10.59 -9.04 -11.68
CA ALA A 248 10.10 -10.01 -10.72
C ALA A 248 11.21 -10.93 -10.22
N THR A 249 12.20 -11.34 -11.02
CA THR A 249 13.32 -12.17 -10.54
C THR A 249 14.08 -11.58 -9.34
N LYS A 250 14.23 -10.24 -9.26
CA LYS A 250 14.85 -9.56 -8.11
C LYS A 250 13.95 -9.57 -6.87
N PHE A 251 12.64 -9.65 -7.08
CA PHE A 251 11.59 -9.56 -6.06
C PHE A 251 10.91 -10.90 -5.74
N ASN A 252 11.12 -11.95 -6.55
CA ASN A 252 10.42 -13.23 -6.46
C ASN A 252 10.71 -13.87 -5.12
N PHE A 253 11.97 -13.91 -4.70
CA PHE A 253 12.32 -14.42 -3.36
C PHE A 253 11.65 -13.61 -2.25
N PHE A 254 11.58 -12.29 -2.39
CA PHE A 254 10.98 -11.41 -1.39
C PHE A 254 9.46 -11.60 -1.29
N ILE A 255 8.77 -11.65 -2.43
CA ILE A 255 7.32 -11.85 -2.47
C ILE A 255 6.94 -13.30 -2.14
N HIS A 256 7.72 -14.29 -2.57
CA HIS A 256 7.52 -15.67 -2.15
C HIS A 256 7.69 -15.84 -0.65
N ASN A 257 8.72 -15.23 -0.05
CA ASN A 257 8.89 -15.25 1.42
C ASN A 257 7.73 -14.55 2.12
N LEU A 258 7.24 -13.43 1.59
CA LEU A 258 6.06 -12.76 2.10
C LEU A 258 4.81 -13.64 2.00
N ALA A 259 4.54 -14.20 0.82
CA ALA A 259 3.40 -15.09 0.62
C ALA A 259 3.49 -16.29 1.56
N GLN A 260 4.68 -16.89 1.73
CA GLN A 260 4.89 -17.93 2.72
C GLN A 260 4.58 -17.42 4.13
N LEU A 261 5.12 -16.29 4.58
CA LEU A 261 4.86 -15.71 5.91
C LEU A 261 3.39 -15.34 6.17
N ARG A 262 2.63 -15.00 5.12
CA ARG A 262 1.20 -14.62 5.21
C ARG A 262 0.23 -15.80 5.10
N PHE A 263 0.57 -16.84 4.32
CA PHE A 263 -0.34 -17.95 4.01
C PHE A 263 0.03 -19.25 4.70
N SER A 264 1.29 -19.42 5.04
CA SER A 264 1.64 -20.35 6.09
C SER A 264 1.41 -19.58 7.40
N GLY A 265 0.29 -19.88 8.06
CA GLY A 265 0.37 -19.94 9.51
C GLY A 265 1.41 -21.00 9.83
N LEU A 266 2.69 -20.62 9.75
CA LEU A 266 3.90 -21.45 9.83
C LEU A 266 4.04 -22.46 8.67
N PRO A 267 5.20 -22.54 8.00
CA PRO A 267 5.62 -23.80 7.40
C PRO A 267 5.64 -24.83 8.53
N ALA A 268 5.15 -26.04 8.30
CA ALA A 268 5.00 -27.10 9.30
C ALA A 268 6.28 -27.51 10.06
N ASN A 269 7.42 -26.86 9.82
CA ASN A 269 8.70 -27.11 10.49
C ASN A 269 9.44 -25.86 10.99
N ASP A 270 8.97 -24.64 10.75
CA ASP A 270 9.62 -23.43 11.28
C ASP A 270 8.65 -22.70 12.20
N GLU A 271 8.90 -22.77 13.50
CA GLU A 271 8.21 -22.00 14.53
C GLU A 271 8.26 -20.49 14.21
N PRO A 272 7.32 -19.65 14.71
CA PRO A 272 7.31 -18.21 14.42
C PRO A 272 8.45 -17.53 15.16
N ILE A 273 9.65 -17.66 14.62
CA ILE A 273 10.88 -17.13 15.19
C ILE A 273 10.89 -15.63 14.88
N LEU A 274 11.03 -14.80 15.90
CA LEU A 274 11.21 -13.36 15.75
C LEU A 274 12.61 -13.11 15.17
N SER A 275 12.77 -12.20 14.22
CA SER A 275 14.05 -11.94 13.57
C SER A 275 15.15 -11.54 14.57
N PHE A 276 14.73 -10.94 15.69
CA PHE A 276 15.56 -10.52 16.81
C PHE A 276 15.67 -11.57 17.94
N SER A 277 14.99 -12.70 17.82
CA SER A 277 15.06 -13.81 18.78
C SER A 277 15.10 -15.15 18.04
N PRO A 278 16.29 -15.59 17.61
CA PRO A 278 16.46 -16.80 16.80
C PRO A 278 16.15 -18.10 17.55
N LYS A 279 15.89 -18.02 18.86
CA LYS A 279 15.54 -19.14 19.72
C LYS A 279 14.06 -19.06 20.09
N THR A 280 13.39 -20.21 20.08
CA THR A 280 12.08 -20.37 20.67
C THR A 280 12.20 -20.75 22.13
N TYR A 281 11.33 -20.13 22.93
CA TYR A 281 11.33 -20.24 24.38
C TYR A 281 9.99 -20.80 24.82
N THR A 282 10.02 -21.88 25.59
CA THR A 282 8.80 -22.51 26.09
C THR A 282 8.45 -21.99 27.48
N MET A 283 7.16 -22.06 27.83
CA MET A 283 6.68 -21.76 29.19
C MET A 283 7.39 -22.59 30.27
N LYS A 284 7.86 -23.79 29.94
CA LYS A 284 8.64 -24.65 30.86
C LYS A 284 10.06 -24.14 31.10
N GLN A 285 10.66 -23.46 30.13
CA GLN A 285 12.05 -22.97 30.21
C GLN A 285 12.13 -21.55 30.81
N GLU A 286 11.21 -20.67 30.43
CA GLU A 286 11.26 -19.24 30.82
C GLU A 286 10.14 -18.82 31.78
N GLY A 287 9.19 -19.71 32.09
CA GLY A 287 8.07 -19.39 32.98
C GLY A 287 7.09 -18.37 32.38
N ARG A 288 5.99 -18.13 33.12
CA ARG A 288 4.93 -17.20 32.71
C ARG A 288 5.36 -15.75 32.91
N ILE A 289 5.19 -14.91 31.88
CA ILE A 289 5.28 -13.46 32.04
C ILE A 289 4.00 -12.97 32.75
N LEU A 290 4.17 -12.29 33.88
CA LEU A 290 3.08 -11.66 34.62
C LEU A 290 2.88 -10.20 34.19
N HIS A 291 3.98 -9.49 33.93
CA HIS A 291 3.94 -8.09 33.54
C HIS A 291 5.07 -7.79 32.55
N ALA A 292 4.76 -7.07 31.48
CA ALA A 292 5.74 -6.50 30.55
C ALA A 292 5.40 -5.02 30.33
N SER A 293 6.37 -4.13 30.51
CA SER A 293 6.14 -2.69 30.38
C SER A 293 7.39 -1.94 29.97
N ILE A 294 7.21 -0.82 29.25
CA ILE A 294 8.32 0.07 28.92
C ILE A 294 8.76 0.80 30.19
N PHE A 295 10.00 0.58 30.60
CA PHE A 295 10.61 1.23 31.76
C PHE A 295 11.30 2.54 31.39
N SER A 296 12.02 2.55 30.28
CA SER A 296 12.68 3.74 29.75
C SER A 296 12.99 3.58 28.26
N PHE A 297 13.64 4.57 27.66
CA PHE A 297 14.19 4.47 26.31
C PHE A 297 15.56 5.15 26.27
N GLN A 298 16.39 4.69 25.35
CA GLN A 298 17.74 5.18 25.11
C GLN A 298 17.85 5.61 23.66
N LYS A 299 18.48 6.76 23.44
CA LYS A 299 18.86 7.22 22.12
C LYS A 299 20.23 6.64 21.78
N ARG A 300 20.34 5.94 20.65
CA ARG A 300 21.56 5.29 20.18
C ARG A 300 21.89 5.71 18.75
N TYR A 301 23.14 5.47 18.34
CA TYR A 301 23.67 5.84 17.03
C TYR A 301 24.49 4.67 16.49
N ASN A 302 24.00 4.01 15.43
CA ASN A 302 24.76 2.97 14.71
C ASN A 302 24.06 2.53 13.40
N PRO A 303 24.48 2.95 12.18
CA PRO A 303 25.24 4.16 11.84
C PRO A 303 24.40 5.44 12.01
N ASP A 304 23.07 5.32 11.96
CA ASP A 304 22.11 6.41 12.12
C ASP A 304 21.49 6.46 13.53
N LYS A 305 20.83 7.58 13.85
CA LYS A 305 20.10 7.78 15.10
C LYS A 305 18.91 6.81 15.17
N HIS A 306 18.87 5.98 16.20
CA HIS A 306 17.72 5.13 16.53
C HIS A 306 17.38 5.19 18.02
N TYR A 307 16.17 4.75 18.37
CA TYR A 307 15.74 4.64 19.76
C TYR A 307 15.57 3.18 20.15
N THR A 308 16.09 2.83 21.32
CA THR A 308 15.96 1.51 21.93
C THR A 308 15.16 1.65 23.22
N TYR A 309 14.08 0.92 23.35
CA TYR A 309 13.24 0.90 24.53
C TYR A 309 13.72 -0.18 25.50
N VAL A 310 13.73 0.16 26.78
CA VAL A 310 14.04 -0.76 27.87
C VAL A 310 12.71 -1.34 28.38
N VAL A 311 12.51 -2.62 28.14
CA VAL A 311 11.32 -3.37 28.56
C VAL A 311 11.62 -4.06 29.88
N ARG A 312 10.84 -3.73 30.91
CA ARG A 312 10.84 -4.43 32.19
C ARG A 312 9.86 -5.59 32.13
N ILE A 313 10.34 -6.79 32.45
CA ILE A 313 9.58 -8.04 32.44
C ILE A 313 9.62 -8.64 33.84
N LEU A 314 8.45 -8.96 34.39
CA LEU A 314 8.30 -9.71 35.64
C LEU A 314 7.69 -11.07 35.32
N ARG A 315 8.34 -12.14 35.81
CA ARG A 315 7.91 -13.52 35.60
C ARG A 315 7.40 -14.14 36.89
N GLU A 316 6.51 -15.12 36.75
CA GLU A 316 6.00 -15.90 37.86
C GLU A 316 7.13 -16.66 38.57
N GLY A 317 7.24 -16.50 39.90
CA GLY A 317 8.29 -17.10 40.72
C GLY A 317 9.61 -16.31 40.79
N GLN A 318 9.73 -15.18 40.10
CA GLN A 318 10.89 -14.27 40.22
C GLN A 318 10.53 -13.04 41.05
N THR A 319 11.34 -12.73 42.06
CA THR A 319 11.18 -11.54 42.91
C THR A 319 11.74 -10.28 42.25
N GLU A 320 12.75 -10.42 41.38
CA GLU A 320 13.36 -9.31 40.65
C GLU A 320 12.95 -9.28 39.18
N PRO A 321 12.75 -8.09 38.59
CA PRO A 321 12.39 -7.94 37.19
C PRO A 321 13.61 -8.02 36.26
N ASN A 322 13.41 -8.56 35.07
CA ASN A 322 14.40 -8.60 33.99
C ASN A 322 14.21 -7.42 33.05
N PHE A 323 15.30 -6.96 32.41
CA PHE A 323 15.27 -5.86 31.46
C PHE A 323 15.76 -6.30 30.08
N LEU A 324 14.97 -6.02 29.05
CA LEU A 324 15.30 -6.26 27.64
C LEU A 324 15.37 -4.94 26.87
N PHE A 325 16.13 -4.93 25.79
CA PHE A 325 16.30 -3.77 24.92
C PHE A 325 15.68 -4.07 23.56
N ARG A 326 14.73 -3.25 23.10
CA ARG A 326 14.06 -3.46 21.81
C ARG A 326 13.90 -2.18 21.00
N THR A 327 14.02 -2.27 19.69
CA THR A 327 13.68 -1.17 18.78
C THR A 327 12.18 -1.13 18.51
N PHE A 328 11.70 -0.03 17.92
CA PHE A 328 10.30 0.04 17.49
C PHE A 328 9.97 -1.01 16.42
N ASP A 329 10.89 -1.26 15.49
CA ASP A 329 10.70 -2.23 14.42
C ASP A 329 10.53 -3.66 14.97
N GLU A 330 11.25 -4.00 16.04
CA GLU A 330 11.11 -5.29 16.72
C GLU A 330 9.74 -5.42 17.44
N PHE A 331 9.20 -4.34 18.02
CA PHE A 331 7.83 -4.34 18.54
C PHE A 331 6.79 -4.50 17.44
N GLN A 332 7.00 -3.81 16.31
CA GLN A 332 6.10 -3.88 15.17
C GLN A 332 6.09 -5.30 14.58
N GLU A 333 7.25 -5.94 14.46
CA GLU A 333 7.36 -7.33 14.03
C GLU A 333 6.61 -8.27 14.99
N LEU A 334 6.84 -8.12 16.31
CA LEU A 334 6.13 -8.90 17.32
C LEU A 334 4.61 -8.71 17.23
N HIS A 335 4.16 -7.46 17.12
CA HIS A 335 2.74 -7.14 17.01
C HIS A 335 2.10 -7.73 15.75
N ASN A 336 2.77 -7.62 14.61
CA ASN A 336 2.30 -8.19 13.35
C ASN A 336 2.18 -9.72 13.48
N LYS A 337 3.19 -10.39 14.05
CA LYS A 337 3.17 -11.85 14.27
C LYS A 337 2.11 -12.28 15.28
N LEU A 338 1.92 -11.55 16.37
CA LEU A 338 0.85 -11.81 17.34
C LEU A 338 -0.55 -11.60 16.73
N THR A 339 -0.71 -10.59 15.88
CA THR A 339 -1.97 -10.35 15.16
C THR A 339 -2.31 -11.49 14.22
N ILE A 340 -1.30 -12.11 13.59
CA ILE A 340 -1.46 -13.31 12.77
C ILE A 340 -1.83 -14.52 13.63
N LEU A 341 -1.18 -14.71 14.78
CA LEU A 341 -1.39 -15.87 15.66
C LEU A 341 -2.71 -15.78 16.45
N PHE A 342 -3.17 -14.58 16.79
CA PHE A 342 -4.36 -14.33 17.59
C PHE A 342 -5.33 -13.38 16.88
N PRO A 343 -5.87 -13.74 15.70
CA PRO A 343 -6.67 -12.84 14.87
C PRO A 343 -8.01 -12.44 15.52
N LEU A 344 -8.49 -13.21 16.49
CA LEU A 344 -9.70 -12.92 17.27
C LEU A 344 -9.45 -11.97 18.44
N TRP A 345 -8.18 -11.67 18.76
CA TRP A 345 -7.81 -10.80 19.85
C TRP A 345 -7.59 -9.38 19.32
N LYS A 346 -8.34 -8.41 19.85
CA LYS A 346 -8.16 -6.99 19.51
C LYS A 346 -6.89 -6.46 20.19
N LEU A 347 -5.73 -6.76 19.61
CA LEU A 347 -4.46 -6.22 20.08
C LEU A 347 -4.44 -4.68 19.93
N PRO A 348 -3.84 -3.93 20.88
CA PRO A 348 -3.75 -2.48 20.80
C PRO A 348 -3.02 -2.03 19.53
N ARG A 349 -3.60 -1.08 18.77
CA ARG A 349 -2.96 -0.51 17.57
C ARG A 349 -1.83 0.44 17.97
N TRP A 350 -0.63 0.24 17.42
CA TRP A 350 0.51 1.14 17.61
C TRP A 350 0.43 2.31 16.62
N LEU A 351 0.04 3.49 17.08
CA LEU A 351 0.20 4.71 16.30
C LEU A 351 1.63 5.21 16.50
N GLN A 352 2.45 5.20 15.45
CA GLN A 352 3.83 5.74 15.47
C GLN A 352 3.87 7.17 16.05
N ALA A 353 2.85 7.98 15.75
CA ALA A 353 2.68 9.32 16.32
C ALA A 353 2.44 9.32 17.84
N PHE A 354 1.81 8.31 18.44
CA PHE A 354 1.49 8.31 19.87
C PHE A 354 2.73 8.12 20.77
N LEU A 355 3.72 7.34 20.32
CA LEU A 355 4.97 7.11 21.08
C LEU A 355 5.91 8.32 21.03
N TYR A 356 6.08 8.93 19.85
CA TYR A 356 6.91 10.14 19.73
C TYR A 356 6.27 11.37 20.40
N THR A 357 4.94 11.50 20.37
CA THR A 357 4.24 12.71 20.84
C THR A 357 3.97 12.72 22.34
N LYS A 358 3.75 11.57 23.00
CA LYS A 358 3.64 11.51 24.48
C LYS A 358 4.98 11.63 25.19
N ILE A 359 6.06 11.14 24.59
CA ILE A 359 7.39 11.14 25.23
C ILE A 359 8.07 12.51 25.09
N GLY A 360 7.80 13.25 24.00
CA GLY A 360 8.30 14.64 23.83
C GLY A 360 7.62 15.69 24.73
N ARG A 361 6.52 15.35 25.43
CA ARG A 361 5.77 16.27 26.31
C ARG A 361 5.57 15.76 27.75
N ALA A 362 6.28 14.71 28.17
CA ALA A 362 6.26 14.28 29.56
C ALA A 362 7.17 15.19 30.40
N ARG A 363 6.64 16.36 30.80
CA ARG A 363 7.06 16.98 32.06
C ARG A 363 6.86 15.93 33.16
N THR A 364 7.88 15.77 33.98
CA THR A 364 7.89 14.99 35.21
C THR A 364 6.60 15.16 35.99
N TYR A 365 5.78 14.11 36.04
CA TYR A 365 4.71 13.99 37.04
C TYR A 365 5.16 12.98 38.11
N PRO A 366 4.94 13.25 39.41
CA PRO A 366 5.62 12.52 40.49
C PRO A 366 5.17 11.07 40.71
N ASN A 367 4.14 10.59 40.01
CA ASN A 367 3.58 9.26 40.24
C ASN A 367 3.62 8.46 38.93
N GLY A 368 4.76 7.82 38.68
CA GLY A 368 5.09 7.09 37.45
C GLY A 368 4.30 5.80 37.26
N GLN A 369 3.10 5.88 36.71
CA GLN A 369 2.41 4.74 36.12
C GLN A 369 1.88 5.12 34.73
N THR A 370 2.44 4.51 33.69
CA THR A 370 1.78 4.36 32.39
C THR A 370 1.71 2.86 32.11
N ILE A 371 0.51 2.31 32.26
CA ILE A 371 0.22 0.92 31.95
C ILE A 371 0.11 0.80 30.43
N VAL A 372 1.04 0.07 29.82
CA VAL A 372 0.86 -0.48 28.47
C VAL A 372 0.75 -1.98 28.69
N CYS A 373 -0.47 -2.51 28.71
CA CYS A 373 -0.69 -3.95 28.71
C CYS A 373 -0.25 -4.49 27.34
N VAL A 374 0.69 -5.43 27.37
CA VAL A 374 1.03 -6.31 26.25
C VAL A 374 0.05 -7.46 26.22
#